data_AF-A0A1H7T8H2-F1
#
_entry.id   AF-A0A1H7T8H2-F1
#
_cell.length_a   1.000
_cell.length_b   1.000
_cell.length_c   1.000
_cell.angle_alpha   90.00
_cell.angle_beta   90.00
_cell.angle_gamma   90.00
#
_symmetry.space_group_name_H-M   'P 1'
#
loop_
_entity.id
_entity.type
_entity.pdbx_description
1 polymer ?
#
loop_
_entity_poly.entity_id
_entity_poly.type
_entity_poly.pdbx_seq_one_letter_code
_entity_poly.pdbx_strand_id
1 'polypeptide(L)'
;MNRTIATLATVAALATGGAAFADSHPSSEMGQGFDMLQTALMSDFERMGIPVDSLDDLTLGQIAAIKAIVESDDQDGQKKGQIEAIIANN
;
A
#
# COMPACT_ATOMS: atom_id res chain seq x y z
N MET A 1 -6.42 26.66 34.99
CA MET A 1 -5.39 25.66 34.62
C MET A 1 -5.89 24.30 35.07
N ASN A 2 -6.56 23.54 34.21
CA ASN A 2 -7.09 22.23 34.59
C ASN A 2 -6.71 21.24 33.48
N ARG A 3 -5.59 20.55 33.70
CA ARG A 3 -5.05 19.52 32.81
C ARG A 3 -5.63 18.18 33.27
N THR A 4 -6.61 17.66 32.54
CA THR A 4 -7.16 16.32 32.77
C THR A 4 -6.21 15.30 32.15
N ILE A 5 -5.42 14.62 32.98
CA ILE A 5 -4.59 13.48 32.57
C ILE A 5 -5.48 12.24 32.62
N ALA A 6 -5.86 11.72 31.46
CA ALA A 6 -6.53 10.44 31.33
C ALA A 6 -5.48 9.35 31.13
N THR A 7 -5.20 8.61 32.21
CA THR A 7 -4.35 7.42 32.21
C THR A 7 -5.09 6.27 31.53
N LEU A 8 -4.70 5.92 30.30
CA LEU A 8 -5.23 4.72 29.64
C LEU A 8 -4.63 3.47 30.28
N ALA A 9 -5.49 2.65 30.88
CA ALA A 9 -5.15 1.31 31.33
C ALA A 9 -5.07 0.36 30.12
N THR A 10 -3.85 0.00 29.72
CA THR A 10 -3.61 -1.06 28.73
C THR A 10 -3.85 -2.41 29.39
N VAL A 11 -5.03 -3.00 29.16
CA VAL A 11 -5.33 -4.38 29.57
C VAL A 11 -4.82 -5.32 28.48
N ALA A 12 -3.79 -6.08 28.82
CA ALA A 12 -3.32 -7.22 28.06
C ALA A 12 -4.23 -8.43 28.31
N ALA A 13 -4.79 -9.03 27.25
CA ALA A 13 -5.15 -10.45 27.18
C ALA A 13 -5.71 -10.80 25.79
N LEU A 14 -4.84 -11.15 24.84
CA LEU A 14 -5.23 -12.05 23.76
C LEU A 14 -4.39 -13.32 23.85
N ALA A 15 -4.77 -14.17 24.80
CA ALA A 15 -4.47 -15.59 24.74
C ALA A 15 -5.44 -16.23 23.75
N THR A 16 -5.07 -16.23 22.47
CA THR A 16 -5.68 -17.09 21.46
C THR A 16 -4.60 -17.94 20.82
N GLY A 17 -4.63 -19.23 21.19
CA GLY A 17 -4.35 -20.33 20.27
C GLY A 17 -2.89 -20.53 19.90
N GLY A 18 -2.30 -21.60 20.44
CA GLY A 18 -1.15 -22.21 19.80
C GLY A 18 -1.50 -22.64 18.36
N ALA A 19 -0.80 -22.05 17.41
CA ALA A 19 -0.43 -22.66 16.14
C ALA A 19 0.86 -22.00 15.70
N ALA A 20 1.84 -22.82 15.39
CA ALA A 20 3.15 -22.41 14.93
C ALA A 20 3.02 -21.55 13.67
N PHE A 21 3.44 -20.29 13.74
CA PHE A 21 3.93 -19.58 12.55
C PHE A 21 5.42 -19.86 12.40
N ALA A 22 5.75 -21.14 12.30
CA ALA A 22 7.00 -21.60 11.72
C ALA A 22 6.69 -22.07 10.29
N ASP A 23 6.14 -21.16 9.50
CA ASP A 23 6.11 -21.32 8.05
C ASP A 23 7.14 -20.35 7.49
N SER A 24 8.39 -20.81 7.49
CA SER A 24 9.47 -20.21 6.74
C SER A 24 9.21 -20.52 5.25
N HIS A 25 8.21 -19.86 4.70
CA HIS A 25 7.98 -19.80 3.26
C HIS A 25 9.15 -19.01 2.65
N PRO A 26 9.82 -19.53 1.59
CA PRO A 26 10.91 -18.81 0.97
C PRO A 26 10.37 -17.46 0.49
N SER A 27 11.10 -16.40 0.80
CA SER A 27 10.85 -14.98 0.48
C SER A 27 10.76 -14.66 -1.03
N SER A 28 10.46 -15.65 -1.87
CA SER A 28 10.27 -15.58 -3.32
C SER A 28 8.84 -15.18 -3.71
N GLU A 29 7.84 -15.42 -2.84
CA GLU A 29 6.45 -15.00 -3.11
C GLU A 29 6.26 -13.48 -3.08
N MET A 30 7.06 -12.75 -2.28
CA MET A 30 6.98 -11.30 -2.25
C MET A 30 7.36 -10.66 -3.60
N GLY A 31 8.33 -11.23 -4.32
CA GLY A 31 8.74 -10.72 -5.64
C GLY A 31 7.68 -10.98 -6.72
N GLN A 32 7.09 -12.19 -6.74
CA GLN A 32 6.02 -12.51 -7.68
C GLN A 32 4.75 -11.68 -7.41
N GLY A 33 4.40 -11.46 -6.15
CA GLY A 33 3.30 -10.56 -5.79
C GLY A 33 3.53 -9.13 -6.29
N PHE A 34 4.78 -8.65 -6.21
CA PHE A 34 5.16 -7.33 -6.70
C PHE A 34 5.05 -7.20 -8.23
N ASP A 35 5.55 -8.16 -9.00
CA ASP A 35 5.47 -8.12 -10.47
C ASP A 35 4.01 -8.16 -10.96
N MET A 36 3.15 -8.95 -10.30
CA MET A 36 1.71 -8.96 -10.60
C MET A 36 1.05 -7.62 -10.29
N LEU A 37 1.44 -6.96 -9.20
CA LEU A 37 0.92 -5.64 -8.84
C LEU A 37 1.37 -4.57 -9.82
N GLN A 38 2.64 -4.59 -10.23
CA GLN A 38 3.16 -3.67 -11.24
C GLN A 38 2.43 -3.86 -12.57
N THR A 39 2.18 -5.11 -12.98
CA THR A 39 1.41 -5.44 -14.18
C THR A 39 -0.03 -4.91 -14.11
N ALA A 40 -0.71 -5.08 -12.97
CA ALA A 40 -2.06 -4.56 -12.77
C ALA A 40 -2.07 -3.01 -12.87
N LEU A 41 -1.11 -2.36 -12.21
CA LEU A 41 -0.95 -0.92 -12.22
C LEU A 41 -0.64 -0.35 -13.60
N MET A 42 0.14 -1.06 -14.43
CA MET A 42 0.41 -0.66 -15.81
C MET A 42 -0.90 -0.53 -16.61
N SER A 43 -1.79 -1.50 -16.49
CA SER A 43 -3.09 -1.45 -17.20
C SER A 43 -3.95 -0.26 -16.74
N ASP A 44 -3.93 0.05 -15.44
CA ASP A 44 -4.64 1.20 -14.90
C ASP A 44 -4.00 2.54 -15.31
N PHE A 45 -2.67 2.60 -15.37
CA PHE A 45 -1.93 3.77 -15.83
C PHE A 45 -2.22 4.07 -17.31
N GLU A 46 -2.18 3.06 -18.17
CA GLU A 46 -2.58 3.19 -19.57
C GLU A 46 -4.01 3.69 -19.71
N ARG A 47 -4.94 3.15 -18.90
CA ARG A 47 -6.35 3.58 -18.88
C ARG A 47 -6.50 5.05 -18.45
N MET A 48 -5.67 5.53 -17.53
CA MET A 48 -5.66 6.92 -17.04
C MET A 48 -4.76 7.86 -17.88
N GLY A 49 -4.04 7.33 -18.87
CA GLY A 49 -3.07 8.06 -19.69
C GLY A 49 -1.88 8.58 -18.89
N ILE A 50 -1.42 7.80 -17.90
CA ILE A 50 -0.20 8.06 -17.12
C ILE A 50 0.93 7.22 -17.74
N PRO A 51 2.12 7.78 -17.98
CA PRO A 51 3.24 7.03 -18.55
C PRO A 51 3.68 5.91 -17.60
N VAL A 52 3.64 4.67 -18.11
CA VAL A 52 4.01 3.46 -17.37
C VAL A 52 5.51 3.40 -17.03
N ASP A 53 6.36 4.12 -17.76
CA ASP A 53 7.79 4.25 -17.45
C ASP A 53 8.01 4.84 -16.04
N SER A 54 7.05 5.63 -15.55
CA SER A 54 7.10 6.18 -14.19
C SER A 54 6.99 5.11 -13.11
N LEU A 55 6.52 3.89 -13.42
CA LEU A 55 6.41 2.79 -12.46
C LEU A 55 7.77 2.17 -12.09
N ASP A 56 8.75 2.21 -12.99
CA ASP A 56 10.09 1.67 -12.75
C ASP A 56 10.90 2.51 -11.76
N ASP A 57 10.67 3.82 -11.72
CA ASP A 57 11.34 4.75 -10.79
C ASP A 57 10.72 4.73 -9.37
N LEU A 58 9.56 4.09 -9.20
CA LEU A 58 8.85 4.10 -7.93
C LEU A 58 9.35 3.03 -6.95
N THR A 59 9.48 3.44 -5.69
CA THR A 59 9.75 2.50 -4.60
C THR A 59 8.55 1.60 -4.33
N LEU A 60 8.80 0.44 -3.72
CA LEU A 60 7.75 -0.51 -3.29
C LEU A 60 6.64 0.17 -2.46
N GLY A 61 7.02 1.10 -1.58
CA GLY A 61 6.05 1.84 -0.76
C GLY A 61 5.16 2.77 -1.59
N GLN A 62 5.71 3.39 -2.63
CA GLN A 62 4.93 4.24 -3.54
C GLN A 62 3.99 3.41 -4.42
N ILE A 63 4.45 2.25 -4.91
CA ILE A 63 3.61 1.31 -5.67
C ILE A 63 2.43 0.81 -4.83
N ALA A 64 2.67 0.48 -3.56
CA ALA A 64 1.60 0.10 -2.63
C ALA A 64 0.60 1.24 -2.37
N ALA A 65 1.08 2.49 -2.25
CA ALA A 65 0.22 3.65 -2.07
C ALA A 65 -0.65 3.93 -3.30
N ILE A 66 -0.08 3.83 -4.51
CA ILE A 66 -0.78 3.98 -5.78
C ILE A 66 -1.84 2.89 -5.93
N LYS A 67 -1.52 1.64 -5.59
CA LYS A 67 -2.51 0.55 -5.59
C LYS A 67 -3.71 0.88 -4.71
N ALA A 68 -3.49 1.37 -3.49
CA ALA A 68 -4.56 1.76 -2.59
C ALA A 68 -5.45 2.87 -3.18
N ILE A 69 -4.87 3.83 -3.90
CA ILE A 69 -5.61 4.90 -4.59
C ILE A 69 -6.44 4.34 -5.75
N VAL A 70 -5.85 3.45 -6.56
CA VAL A 70 -6.55 2.83 -7.70
C VAL A 70 -7.76 2.00 -7.23
N GLU A 71 -7.61 1.28 -6.12
CA GLU A 71 -8.68 0.48 -5.50
C GLU A 71 -9.71 1.32 -4.71
N SER A 72 -9.42 2.59 -4.44
CA SER A 72 -10.36 3.48 -3.75
C SER A 72 -11.58 3.77 -4.64
N ASP A 73 -12.71 4.16 -4.05
CA ASP A 73 -13.95 4.45 -4.80
C ASP A 73 -13.93 5.84 -5.47
N ASP A 74 -12.78 6.52 -5.48
CA ASP A 74 -12.62 7.86 -6.05
C ASP A 74 -12.81 7.90 -7.57
N GLN A 75 -13.14 9.09 -8.08
CA GLN A 75 -13.21 9.30 -9.53
C GLN A 75 -11.83 9.21 -10.17
N ASP A 76 -11.75 8.68 -11.41
CA ASP A 76 -10.49 8.48 -12.13
C ASP A 76 -9.63 9.76 -12.22
N GLY A 77 -10.25 10.95 -12.31
CA GLY A 77 -9.52 12.23 -12.29
C GLY A 77 -8.86 12.55 -10.95
N GLN A 78 -9.51 12.20 -9.83
CA GLN A 78 -8.93 12.36 -8.49
C GLN A 78 -7.84 11.32 -8.22
N LYS A 79 -8.05 10.07 -8.67
CA LYS A 79 -7.03 9.02 -8.60
C LYS A 79 -5.77 9.43 -9.34
N LYS A 80 -5.94 9.86 -10.60
CA LYS A 80 -4.85 10.34 -11.44
C LYS A 80 -4.04 11.44 -10.76
N GLY A 81 -4.69 12.49 -10.27
CA GLY A 81 -3.98 13.60 -9.61
C GLY A 81 -3.19 13.17 -8.36
N GLN A 82 -3.71 12.21 -7.58
CA GLN A 82 -2.99 11.67 -6.42
C GLN A 82 -1.80 10.80 -6.83
N ILE A 83 -1.95 10.00 -7.87
CA ILE A 83 -0.88 9.15 -8.42
C ILE A 83 0.25 10.02 -8.99
N GLU A 84 -0.10 11.04 -9.77
CA GLU A 84 0.87 12.00 -10.32
C GLU A 84 1.62 12.75 -9.22
N ALA A 85 0.98 13.07 -8.09
CA ALA A 85 1.64 13.69 -6.94
C ALA A 85 2.66 12.75 -6.25
N ILE A 86 2.38 11.43 -6.22
CA ILE A 86 3.32 10.44 -5.69
C ILE A 86 4.54 10.30 -6.60
N ILE A 87 4.32 10.30 -7.93
CA ILE A 87 5.38 10.24 -8.94
C ILE A 87 6.23 11.52 -8.91
N ALA A 88 5.61 12.69 -8.84
CA ALA A 88 6.32 13.97 -8.83
C ALA A 88 7.15 14.22 -7.54
N ASN A 89 6.91 13.45 -6.49
CA ASN A 89 7.63 13.52 -5.21
C ASN A 89 8.62 12.36 -5.03
N ASN A 90 8.89 11.60 -6.10
CA ASN A 90 10.01 10.64 -6.21
C ASN A 90 11.28 11.39 -6.61
#